data_AF-A0A0D5NPP0-F1
#
_entry.id   AF-A0A0D5NPP0-F1
#
_cell.length_a   1.000
_cell.length_b   1.000
_cell.length_c   1.000
_cell.angle_alpha   90.00
_cell.angle_beta   90.00
_cell.angle_gamma   90.00
#
_symmetry.space_group_name_H-M   'P 1'
#
loop_
_entity.id
_entity.type
_entity.pdbx_description
1 polymer ?
#
loop_
_entity_poly.entity_id
_entity_poly.type
_entity_poly.pdbx_seq_one_letter_code
_entity_poly.pdbx_strand_id
1 'polypeptide(L)'
;MGNMRMEAQKEAGMIKDERDRGVQTEQIRSLVERAQMGDTEAFGQLIEQHRSKARSLAERMTRDPHMADDVVQDAIIRAFMHLGSLADTSRFLPWFHRIVRNQVNMRMRRGGPHRKERPFASMGAVDNDWSRVDWEDLDSILYHLARHAADAAARNQDPAENLLRKEMYETIHGLLHCLAPKERAIFRAYFFQQLSPEEIASMYRMTTGSIYTTLHRSRQKLRKEHICVSLGLIPKKGGGGLTRSKMLQLPDRPEHSSVATTFVNSIGIMLAAIGDYRETAELMGISGFAFRMKISDRTTFADGMYMFDWRLTLQTVMEELGYNVTILCGQLVDSPIPLLGAVERFPVVLPIEEAVLPFIHKYIDLGKPVLYFDTYAAKPYVHEWSVIYGYDDERRIVYLTDPMYPEGKTLSYDDVTDNPVRFAAGIDGALTTRKEVQPTRESGLRHQAEQTVCFAVHYARHGCDYRPKTSYLQYTSGLAAYDRWIGHLRSSHVVPNRYGMGHLAFVYAETKRCASLFLRGVLFEGEAMRLTLLAADAYEQAASAMEKLSSIVPFIRTYEMLLPEIIERCAAYLEQAKEFETFAVAYLEQALTFIGEGE
;
A
#
# COMPACT_ATOMS: atom_id res chain seq x y z
N MET A 1 64.99 2.37 -51.07
CA MET A 1 64.39 2.89 -49.81
C MET A 1 62.85 2.92 -49.80
N GLY A 2 62.14 2.51 -50.87
CA GLY A 2 60.66 2.53 -50.91
C GLY A 2 59.95 1.36 -50.19
N ASN A 3 60.47 0.14 -50.28
CA ASN A 3 59.84 -1.05 -49.67
C ASN A 3 59.91 -1.07 -48.14
N MET A 4 61.04 -0.65 -47.56
CA MET A 4 61.22 -0.60 -46.10
C MET A 4 60.29 0.43 -45.42
N ARG A 5 59.89 1.48 -46.16
CA ARG A 5 58.90 2.47 -45.71
C ARG A 5 57.46 1.96 -45.78
N MET A 6 57.13 1.12 -46.77
CA MET A 6 55.80 0.49 -46.90
C MET A 6 55.58 -0.62 -45.86
N GLU A 7 56.60 -1.43 -45.57
CA GLU A 7 56.51 -2.45 -44.52
C GLU A 7 56.39 -1.82 -43.13
N ALA A 8 57.22 -0.80 -42.82
CA ALA A 8 57.09 -0.05 -41.57
C ALA A 8 55.74 0.68 -41.43
N GLN A 9 55.14 1.14 -42.53
CA GLN A 9 53.79 1.74 -42.53
C GLN A 9 52.68 0.69 -42.34
N LYS A 10 52.83 -0.53 -42.88
CA LYS A 10 51.90 -1.65 -42.64
C LYS A 10 51.99 -2.19 -41.21
N GLU A 11 53.19 -2.32 -40.67
CA GLU A 11 53.44 -2.77 -39.30
C GLU A 11 52.95 -1.72 -38.29
N ALA A 12 53.22 -0.44 -38.53
CA ALA A 12 52.68 0.66 -37.73
C ALA A 12 51.14 0.76 -37.84
N GLY A 13 50.56 0.43 -39.01
CA GLY A 13 49.11 0.35 -39.21
C GLY A 13 48.46 -0.79 -38.43
N MET A 14 49.07 -1.99 -38.42
CA MET A 14 48.59 -3.13 -37.65
C MET A 14 48.70 -2.92 -36.14
N ILE A 15 49.81 -2.35 -35.65
CA ILE A 15 50.01 -2.04 -34.23
C ILE A 15 49.02 -0.95 -33.77
N LYS A 16 48.70 0.01 -34.64
CA LYS A 16 47.68 1.03 -34.37
C LYS A 16 46.26 0.42 -34.32
N ASP A 17 45.91 -0.45 -35.28
CA ASP A 17 44.62 -1.15 -35.29
C ASP A 17 44.42 -2.13 -34.11
N GLU A 18 45.50 -2.74 -33.61
CA GLU A 18 45.46 -3.58 -32.41
C GLU A 18 45.34 -2.75 -31.12
N ARG A 19 46.03 -1.61 -31.03
CA ARG A 19 45.86 -0.66 -29.92
C ARG A 19 44.47 -0.04 -29.91
N ASP A 20 43.95 0.39 -31.06
CA ASP A 20 42.62 1.00 -31.18
C ASP A 20 41.51 -0.02 -30.84
N ARG A 21 41.68 -1.30 -31.22
CA ARG A 21 40.78 -2.39 -30.80
C ARG A 21 40.85 -2.69 -29.30
N GLY A 22 42.04 -2.66 -28.70
CA GLY A 22 42.21 -2.82 -27.25
C GLY A 22 41.56 -1.69 -26.46
N VAL A 23 41.76 -0.44 -26.90
CA VAL A 23 41.16 0.76 -26.30
C VAL A 23 39.64 0.73 -26.41
N GLN A 24 39.10 0.34 -27.57
CA GLN A 24 37.66 0.21 -27.77
C GLN A 24 37.03 -0.91 -26.92
N THR A 25 37.73 -2.02 -26.72
CA THR A 25 37.27 -3.12 -25.88
C THR A 25 37.22 -2.72 -24.40
N GLU A 26 38.22 -1.98 -23.92
CA GLU A 26 38.27 -1.48 -22.55
C GLU A 26 37.23 -0.37 -22.30
N GLN A 27 36.99 0.50 -23.30
CA GLN A 27 35.91 1.48 -23.26
C GLN A 27 34.53 0.82 -23.22
N ILE A 28 34.28 -0.19 -24.05
CA ILE A 28 33.02 -0.97 -24.02
C ILE A 28 32.84 -1.64 -22.67
N ARG A 29 33.90 -2.26 -22.14
CA ARG A 29 33.89 -2.89 -20.82
C ARG A 29 33.51 -1.89 -19.72
N SER A 30 34.16 -0.73 -19.70
CA SER A 30 33.89 0.33 -18.72
C SER A 30 32.45 0.86 -18.82
N LEU A 31 31.93 1.06 -20.03
CA LEU A 31 30.55 1.48 -20.27
C LEU A 31 29.55 0.41 -19.83
N VAL A 32 29.83 -0.87 -20.06
CA VAL A 32 28.98 -1.99 -19.62
C VAL A 32 28.98 -2.09 -18.09
N GLU A 33 30.13 -1.99 -17.43
CA GLU A 33 30.24 -2.05 -15.96
C GLU A 33 29.47 -0.89 -15.30
N ARG A 34 29.58 0.33 -15.84
CA ARG A 34 28.80 1.49 -15.39
C ARG A 34 27.30 1.32 -15.64
N ALA A 35 26.92 0.84 -16.82
CA ALA A 35 25.52 0.58 -17.17
C ALA A 35 24.91 -0.53 -16.29
N GLN A 36 25.68 -1.54 -15.89
CA GLN A 36 25.27 -2.57 -14.91
C GLN A 36 25.05 -1.99 -13.51
N MET A 37 25.79 -0.95 -13.13
CA MET A 37 25.61 -0.21 -11.87
C MET A 37 24.47 0.82 -11.93
N GLY A 38 23.77 0.90 -13.07
CA GLY A 38 22.55 1.68 -13.23
C GLY A 38 22.71 3.02 -13.96
N ASP A 39 23.93 3.35 -14.42
CA ASP A 39 24.24 4.55 -15.21
C ASP A 39 23.55 4.49 -16.60
N THR A 40 22.44 5.23 -16.73
CA THR A 40 21.61 5.28 -17.94
C THR A 40 22.30 6.02 -19.09
N GLU A 41 23.21 6.94 -18.79
CA GLU A 41 24.00 7.66 -19.78
C GLU A 41 25.04 6.74 -20.41
N ALA A 42 25.72 5.91 -19.60
CA ALA A 42 26.63 4.88 -20.09
C ALA A 42 25.92 3.85 -20.98
N PHE A 43 24.69 3.45 -20.61
CA PHE A 43 23.87 2.57 -21.47
C PHE A 43 23.49 3.25 -22.79
N GLY A 44 23.07 4.51 -22.75
CA GLY A 44 22.76 5.30 -23.94
C GLY A 44 23.93 5.37 -24.92
N GLN A 45 25.14 5.63 -24.41
CA GLN A 45 26.38 5.65 -25.21
C GLN A 45 26.69 4.28 -25.83
N LEU A 46 26.48 3.19 -25.07
CA LEU A 46 26.69 1.83 -25.55
C LEU A 46 25.71 1.45 -26.67
N ILE A 47 24.44 1.85 -26.56
CA ILE A 47 23.43 1.61 -27.60
C ILE A 47 23.71 2.44 -28.85
N GLU A 48 24.07 3.72 -28.70
CA GLU A 48 24.35 4.59 -29.84
C GLU A 48 25.49 4.03 -30.72
N GLN A 49 26.53 3.46 -30.09
CA GLN A 49 27.65 2.83 -30.78
C GLN A 49 27.30 1.54 -31.55
N HIS A 50 26.20 0.88 -31.19
CA HIS A 50 25.86 -0.46 -31.68
C HIS A 50 24.52 -0.55 -32.42
N ARG A 51 23.68 0.49 -32.35
CA ARG A 51 22.35 0.56 -32.95
C ARG A 51 22.37 0.38 -34.46
N SER A 52 23.31 1.02 -35.15
CA SER A 52 23.45 0.91 -36.61
C SER A 52 23.74 -0.52 -37.06
N LYS A 53 24.66 -1.21 -36.38
CA LYS A 53 25.02 -2.61 -36.66
C LYS A 53 23.87 -3.57 -36.36
N ALA A 54 23.13 -3.33 -35.28
CA ALA A 54 21.94 -4.09 -34.93
C ALA A 54 20.80 -3.93 -35.94
N ARG A 55 20.57 -2.69 -36.41
CA ARG A 55 19.58 -2.38 -37.46
C ARG A 55 19.90 -3.08 -38.76
N SER A 56 21.15 -3.01 -39.23
CA SER A 56 21.56 -3.73 -40.44
C SER A 56 21.42 -5.24 -40.31
N LEU A 57 21.64 -5.80 -39.11
CA LEU A 57 21.41 -7.22 -38.84
C LEU A 57 19.93 -7.58 -38.92
N ALA A 58 19.06 -6.79 -38.29
CA ALA A 58 17.61 -7.00 -38.29
C ALA A 58 17.04 -6.89 -39.71
N GLU A 59 17.40 -5.83 -40.44
CA GLU A 59 16.96 -5.56 -41.82
C GLU A 59 17.34 -6.70 -42.77
N ARG A 60 18.56 -7.24 -42.66
CA ARG A 60 19.00 -8.39 -43.46
C ARG A 60 18.15 -9.64 -43.21
N MET A 61 17.60 -9.79 -42.01
CA MET A 61 16.80 -10.94 -41.61
C MET A 61 15.29 -10.75 -41.85
N THR A 62 14.75 -9.55 -41.62
CA THR A 62 13.32 -9.22 -41.80
C THR A 62 12.99 -8.89 -43.26
N ARG A 63 13.96 -8.35 -44.02
CA ARG A 63 13.78 -7.78 -45.37
C ARG A 63 12.74 -6.64 -45.42
N ASP A 64 12.49 -6.01 -44.28
CA ASP A 64 11.54 -4.92 -44.10
C ASP A 64 12.20 -3.88 -43.16
N PRO A 65 12.48 -2.66 -43.65
CA PRO A 65 13.10 -1.60 -42.85
C PRO A 65 12.27 -1.15 -41.65
N HIS A 66 10.95 -1.09 -41.78
CA HIS A 66 10.06 -0.67 -40.68
C HIS A 66 10.01 -1.75 -39.60
N MET A 67 9.92 -3.02 -40.01
CA MET A 67 10.01 -4.13 -39.06
C MET A 67 11.39 -4.23 -38.40
N ALA A 68 12.46 -3.86 -39.11
CA ALA A 68 13.80 -3.84 -38.54
C ALA A 68 13.92 -2.81 -37.40
N ASP A 69 13.31 -1.63 -37.56
CA ASP A 69 13.31 -0.59 -36.53
C ASP A 69 12.51 -1.02 -35.28
N ASP A 70 11.32 -1.60 -35.46
CA ASP A 70 10.54 -2.20 -34.37
C ASP A 70 11.34 -3.27 -33.62
N VAL A 71 11.98 -4.18 -34.35
CA VAL A 71 12.74 -5.29 -33.77
C VAL A 71 13.96 -4.79 -32.99
N VAL A 72 14.65 -3.76 -33.50
CA VAL A 72 15.79 -3.15 -32.80
C VAL A 72 15.31 -2.43 -31.54
N GLN A 73 14.19 -1.73 -31.59
CA GLN A 73 13.62 -1.07 -30.44
C GLN A 73 13.24 -2.07 -29.32
N ASP A 74 12.57 -3.16 -29.68
CA ASP A 74 12.26 -4.26 -28.75
C ASP A 74 13.55 -4.90 -28.20
N ALA A 75 14.58 -5.06 -29.03
CA ALA A 75 15.86 -5.61 -28.62
C ALA A 75 16.64 -4.68 -27.67
N ILE A 76 16.55 -3.36 -27.83
CA ILE A 76 17.18 -2.37 -26.93
C ILE A 76 16.55 -2.44 -25.54
N ILE A 77 15.21 -2.50 -25.46
CA ILE A 77 14.48 -2.61 -24.20
C ILE A 77 14.89 -3.91 -23.48
N ARG A 78 14.95 -5.04 -24.20
CA ARG A 78 15.41 -6.32 -23.63
C ARG A 78 16.88 -6.29 -23.22
N ALA A 79 17.74 -5.64 -24.00
CA ALA A 79 19.15 -5.47 -23.65
C ALA A 79 19.32 -4.67 -22.37
N PHE A 80 18.53 -3.60 -22.19
CA PHE A 80 18.51 -2.83 -20.94
C PHE A 80 18.12 -3.70 -19.74
N MET A 81 17.06 -4.50 -19.87
CA MET A 81 16.54 -5.34 -18.80
C MET A 81 17.49 -6.49 -18.40
N HIS A 82 18.31 -6.99 -19.32
CA HIS A 82 19.14 -8.18 -19.10
C HIS A 82 20.64 -7.90 -19.01
N LEU A 83 21.07 -6.64 -19.07
CA LEU A 83 22.48 -6.28 -19.08
C LEU A 83 23.25 -6.75 -17.84
N GLY A 84 22.61 -6.77 -16.66
CA GLY A 84 23.17 -7.28 -15.41
C GLY A 84 23.43 -8.79 -15.39
N SER A 85 22.89 -9.54 -16.36
CA SER A 85 23.15 -10.99 -16.51
C SER A 85 24.30 -11.31 -17.48
N LEU A 86 24.92 -10.29 -18.09
CA LEU A 86 26.04 -10.45 -19.00
C LEU A 86 27.31 -10.80 -18.21
N ALA A 87 27.72 -12.08 -18.29
CA ALA A 87 28.88 -12.60 -17.57
C ALA A 87 30.24 -12.12 -18.12
N ASP A 88 30.30 -11.75 -19.40
CA ASP A 88 31.51 -11.22 -20.05
C ASP A 88 31.21 -9.85 -20.65
N THR A 89 31.66 -8.81 -19.95
CA THR A 89 31.43 -7.40 -20.27
C THR A 89 32.11 -6.97 -21.57
N SER A 90 33.13 -7.70 -22.02
CA SER A 90 33.82 -7.44 -23.29
C SER A 90 33.02 -7.90 -24.52
N ARG A 91 31.98 -8.74 -24.33
CA ARG A 91 31.20 -9.38 -25.40
C ARG A 91 29.78 -8.82 -25.56
N PHE A 92 29.60 -7.54 -25.23
CA PHE A 92 28.30 -6.87 -25.37
C PHE A 92 27.73 -6.95 -26.80
N LEU A 93 28.51 -6.63 -27.82
CA LEU A 93 28.02 -6.60 -29.21
C LEU A 93 27.53 -7.98 -29.72
N PRO A 94 28.30 -9.08 -29.57
CA PRO A 94 27.80 -10.43 -29.87
C PRO A 94 26.54 -10.82 -29.10
N TRP A 95 26.44 -10.43 -27.82
CA TRP A 95 25.27 -10.70 -26.99
C TRP A 95 24.05 -9.90 -27.47
N PHE A 96 24.22 -8.63 -27.79
CA PHE A 96 23.16 -7.76 -28.31
C PHE A 96 22.65 -8.25 -29.67
N HIS A 97 23.54 -8.63 -30.58
CA HIS A 97 23.17 -9.24 -31.87
C HIS A 97 22.36 -10.53 -31.72
N ARG A 98 22.58 -11.30 -30.65
CA ARG A 98 21.80 -12.50 -30.35
C ARG A 98 20.36 -12.15 -29.96
N ILE A 99 20.18 -11.13 -29.13
CA ILE A 99 18.84 -10.61 -28.75
C ILE A 99 18.09 -10.19 -30.02
N VAL A 100 18.73 -9.39 -30.87
CA VAL A 100 18.15 -8.92 -32.15
C VAL A 100 17.73 -10.09 -33.03
N ARG A 101 18.62 -11.07 -33.25
CA ARG A 101 18.34 -12.27 -34.05
C ARG A 101 17.11 -13.04 -33.55
N ASN A 102 16.98 -13.18 -32.24
CA ASN A 102 15.87 -13.88 -31.64
C ASN A 102 14.55 -13.12 -31.78
N GLN A 103 14.57 -11.80 -31.64
CA GLN A 103 13.39 -10.97 -31.86
C GLN A 103 12.90 -11.08 -33.32
N VAL A 104 13.82 -11.08 -34.29
CA VAL A 104 13.47 -11.36 -35.69
C VAL A 104 12.81 -12.75 -35.81
N ASN A 105 13.47 -13.80 -35.29
CA ASN A 105 12.95 -15.16 -35.39
C ASN A 105 11.57 -15.32 -34.71
N MET A 106 11.34 -14.62 -33.60
CA MET A 106 10.06 -14.64 -32.87
C MET A 106 8.95 -13.93 -33.64
N ARG A 107 9.21 -12.73 -34.18
CA ARG A 107 8.29 -12.01 -35.07
C ARG A 107 7.95 -12.83 -36.32
N MET A 108 8.95 -13.48 -36.92
CA MET A 108 8.75 -14.33 -38.11
C MET A 108 7.93 -15.60 -37.78
N ARG A 109 8.12 -16.22 -36.60
CA ARG A 109 7.30 -17.36 -36.13
C ARG A 109 5.84 -16.99 -35.86
N ARG A 110 5.54 -15.74 -35.48
CA ARG A 110 4.18 -15.24 -35.16
C ARG A 110 3.37 -14.79 -36.40
N GLY A 111 3.91 -14.88 -37.62
CA GLY A 111 3.13 -14.67 -38.85
C GLY A 111 3.76 -13.80 -39.94
N GLY A 112 4.98 -13.27 -39.73
CA GLY A 112 5.72 -12.49 -40.73
C GLY A 112 5.12 -11.09 -41.03
N PRO A 113 5.70 -10.34 -42.00
CA PRO A 113 5.35 -8.94 -42.31
C PRO A 113 3.92 -8.69 -42.78
N HIS A 114 3.17 -9.73 -43.16
CA HIS A 114 1.91 -9.59 -43.89
C HIS A 114 0.72 -10.33 -43.29
N ARG A 115 0.75 -10.73 -42.01
CA ARG A 115 -0.41 -11.37 -41.37
C ARG A 115 -1.18 -10.42 -40.46
N LYS A 116 -2.22 -9.83 -41.06
CA LYS A 116 -3.37 -9.11 -40.47
C LYS A 116 -3.03 -7.80 -39.78
N GLU A 117 -2.87 -6.76 -40.58
CA GLU A 117 -3.50 -5.48 -40.27
C GLU A 117 -4.95 -5.77 -39.83
N ARG A 118 -5.29 -5.45 -38.59
CA ARG A 118 -6.67 -5.58 -38.11
C ARG A 118 -7.51 -4.57 -38.91
N PRO A 119 -8.69 -4.96 -39.42
CA PRO A 119 -9.53 -4.03 -40.17
C PRO A 119 -9.84 -2.78 -39.35
N PHE A 120 -9.83 -1.62 -40.01
CA PHE A 120 -10.13 -0.30 -39.44
C PHE A 120 -11.46 -0.26 -38.64
N ALA A 121 -12.40 -1.17 -38.93
CA ALA A 121 -13.65 -1.36 -38.19
C ALA A 121 -13.48 -1.88 -36.74
N SER A 122 -12.26 -2.25 -36.32
CA SER A 122 -11.93 -2.55 -34.92
C SER A 122 -11.49 -1.32 -34.11
N MET A 123 -11.59 -0.12 -34.69
CA MET A 123 -11.32 1.18 -34.05
C MET A 123 -12.57 1.79 -33.38
N GLY A 124 -13.72 1.11 -33.42
CA GLY A 124 -15.01 1.58 -32.90
C GLY A 124 -15.41 1.00 -31.55
N ALA A 125 -14.52 1.05 -30.56
CA ALA A 125 -14.79 0.96 -29.12
C ALA A 125 -13.46 1.10 -28.37
N VAL A 126 -12.81 2.26 -28.52
CA VAL A 126 -11.72 2.63 -27.61
C VAL A 126 -12.37 3.24 -26.39
N ASP A 127 -12.84 2.39 -25.47
CA ASP A 127 -12.87 2.79 -24.07
C ASP A 127 -11.42 2.92 -23.63
N ASN A 128 -11.11 4.07 -23.03
CA ASN A 128 -9.78 4.56 -22.74
C ASN A 128 -9.15 3.85 -21.52
N ASP A 129 -9.17 2.51 -21.50
CA ASP A 129 -8.69 1.66 -20.41
C ASP A 129 -7.39 0.94 -20.80
N TRP A 130 -6.29 1.70 -20.85
CA TRP A 130 -4.93 1.18 -21.03
C TRP A 130 -4.37 0.49 -19.76
N SER A 131 -5.21 0.24 -18.74
CA SER A 131 -4.86 -0.37 -17.44
C SER A 131 -4.95 -1.90 -17.41
N ARG A 132 -5.47 -2.55 -18.46
CA ARG A 132 -5.56 -4.01 -18.50
C ARG A 132 -4.22 -4.62 -18.92
N VAL A 133 -3.43 -4.99 -17.91
CA VAL A 133 -2.23 -5.83 -18.07
C VAL A 133 -2.66 -7.21 -18.58
N ASP A 134 -2.22 -7.58 -19.78
CA ASP A 134 -2.37 -8.93 -20.29
C ASP A 134 -1.33 -9.85 -19.63
N TRP A 135 -1.73 -10.49 -18.53
CA TRP A 135 -0.92 -11.43 -17.75
C TRP A 135 -0.63 -12.76 -18.46
N GLU A 136 -1.11 -12.94 -19.69
CA GLU A 136 -0.80 -14.11 -20.52
C GLU A 136 0.55 -13.98 -21.25
N ASP A 137 1.09 -12.76 -21.38
CA ASP A 137 2.38 -12.47 -22.03
C ASP A 137 3.39 -11.86 -21.04
N LEU A 138 4.40 -12.65 -20.64
CA LEU A 138 5.46 -12.21 -19.74
C LEU A 138 6.32 -11.08 -20.36
N ASP A 139 6.37 -10.98 -21.70
CA ASP A 139 7.00 -9.84 -22.38
C ASP A 139 6.20 -8.54 -22.15
N SER A 140 4.87 -8.61 -22.00
CA SER A 140 4.00 -7.46 -21.64
C SER A 140 4.22 -7.03 -20.18
N ILE A 141 4.40 -7.99 -19.28
CA ILE A 141 4.73 -7.75 -17.87
C ILE A 141 6.09 -7.04 -17.74
N LEU A 142 7.11 -7.55 -18.45
CA LEU A 142 8.44 -6.95 -18.45
C LEU A 142 8.48 -5.60 -19.16
N TYR A 143 7.68 -5.42 -20.22
CA TYR A 143 7.52 -4.15 -20.91
C TYR A 143 6.85 -3.10 -20.01
N HIS A 144 5.83 -3.49 -19.23
CA HIS A 144 5.16 -2.59 -18.30
C HIS A 144 6.05 -2.19 -17.12
N LEU A 145 6.84 -3.13 -16.60
CA LEU A 145 7.85 -2.89 -15.56
C LEU A 145 9.01 -2.03 -16.09
N ALA A 146 9.46 -2.27 -17.32
CA ALA A 146 10.51 -1.49 -17.99
C ALA A 146 10.06 -0.05 -18.28
N ARG A 147 8.79 0.16 -18.64
CA ARG A 147 8.23 1.50 -18.82
C ARG A 147 8.16 2.28 -17.51
N HIS A 148 7.78 1.63 -16.41
CA HIS A 148 7.84 2.23 -15.07
C HIS A 148 9.27 2.61 -14.67
N ALA A 149 10.26 1.76 -14.98
CA ALA A 149 11.68 2.04 -14.73
C ALA A 149 12.24 3.12 -15.67
N ALA A 150 11.72 3.25 -16.90
CA ALA A 150 12.12 4.29 -17.86
C ALA A 150 11.48 5.66 -17.56
N ASP A 151 10.21 5.68 -17.14
CA ASP A 151 9.47 6.87 -16.67
C ASP A 151 10.00 7.36 -15.30
N ALA A 152 10.66 6.49 -14.53
CA ALA A 152 11.43 6.83 -13.33
C ALA A 152 12.82 7.37 -13.70
N ALA A 153 13.55 6.71 -14.61
CA ALA A 153 14.86 7.14 -15.08
C ALA A 153 14.88 8.50 -15.82
N ALA A 154 13.76 8.93 -16.41
CA ALA A 154 13.62 10.27 -17.00
C ALA A 154 13.62 11.40 -15.94
N ARG A 155 13.43 11.06 -14.66
CA ARG A 155 13.47 11.96 -13.50
C ARG A 155 14.78 11.71 -12.73
N ASN A 156 15.85 12.37 -13.17
CA ASN A 156 17.24 12.06 -12.83
C ASN A 156 17.59 12.08 -11.31
N GLN A 157 18.46 11.14 -10.92
CA GLN A 157 19.36 11.05 -9.74
C GLN A 157 18.79 10.76 -8.33
N ASP A 158 18.36 9.53 -8.07
CA ASP A 158 18.21 9.01 -6.69
C ASP A 158 19.03 7.72 -6.45
N PRO A 159 19.98 7.70 -5.49
CA PRO A 159 20.67 6.48 -5.03
C PRO A 159 19.75 5.33 -4.60
N ALA A 160 18.52 5.64 -4.19
CA ALA A 160 17.50 4.63 -3.88
C ALA A 160 17.11 3.76 -5.10
N GLU A 161 17.30 4.28 -6.31
CA GLU A 161 16.89 3.59 -7.54
C GLU A 161 17.89 2.51 -7.99
N ASN A 162 19.18 2.69 -7.69
CA ASN A 162 20.19 1.64 -7.85
C ASN A 162 19.98 0.48 -6.86
N LEU A 163 19.47 0.79 -5.67
CA LEU A 163 19.07 -0.22 -4.69
C LEU A 163 17.84 -1.00 -5.19
N LEU A 164 16.83 -0.32 -5.74
CA LEU A 164 15.65 -0.96 -6.35
C LEU A 164 15.99 -1.88 -7.53
N ARG A 165 16.96 -1.51 -8.38
CA ARG A 165 17.46 -2.41 -9.45
C ARG A 165 18.20 -3.63 -8.90
N LYS A 166 19.01 -3.45 -7.87
CA LYS A 166 19.72 -4.55 -7.21
C LYS A 166 18.73 -5.51 -6.52
N GLU A 167 17.75 -4.97 -5.80
CA GLU A 167 16.65 -5.72 -5.19
C GLU A 167 15.79 -6.43 -6.25
N MET A 168 15.57 -5.82 -7.41
CA MET A 168 14.87 -6.44 -8.55
C MET A 168 15.65 -7.62 -9.16
N TYR A 169 16.97 -7.51 -9.28
CA TYR A 169 17.82 -8.61 -9.75
C TYR A 169 17.89 -9.76 -8.74
N GLU A 170 18.01 -9.43 -7.45
CA GLU A 170 17.94 -10.39 -6.35
C GLU A 170 16.56 -11.07 -6.31
N THR A 171 15.52 -10.32 -6.64
CA THR A 171 14.14 -10.81 -6.76
C THR A 171 13.99 -11.84 -7.88
N ILE A 172 14.38 -11.48 -9.11
CA ILE A 172 14.31 -12.40 -10.25
C ILE A 172 15.20 -13.62 -9.98
N HIS A 173 16.35 -13.43 -9.34
CA HIS A 173 17.22 -14.54 -8.97
C HIS A 173 16.56 -15.46 -7.93
N GLY A 174 15.92 -14.91 -6.90
CA GLY A 174 15.13 -15.64 -5.90
C GLY A 174 13.97 -16.44 -6.51
N LEU A 175 13.28 -15.88 -7.51
CA LEU A 175 12.22 -16.58 -8.24
C LEU A 175 12.71 -17.80 -9.00
N LEU A 176 13.91 -17.72 -9.56
CA LEU A 176 14.51 -18.84 -10.27
C LEU A 176 14.84 -19.99 -9.32
N HIS A 177 15.03 -19.74 -8.02
CA HIS A 177 15.25 -20.78 -7.02
C HIS A 177 13.98 -21.57 -6.68
N CYS A 178 12.78 -21.10 -7.04
CA CYS A 178 11.53 -21.87 -6.95
C CYS A 178 11.48 -23.04 -7.96
N LEU A 179 12.33 -22.99 -8.99
CA LEU A 179 12.36 -23.99 -10.05
C LEU A 179 13.34 -25.11 -9.70
N ALA A 180 12.99 -26.36 -10.05
CA ALA A 180 13.93 -27.47 -9.89
C ALA A 180 15.23 -27.19 -10.67
N PRO A 181 16.39 -27.72 -10.28
CA PRO A 181 17.69 -27.37 -10.88
C PRO A 181 17.71 -27.46 -12.41
N LYS A 182 17.05 -28.48 -12.98
CA LYS A 182 16.93 -28.69 -14.43
C LYS A 182 15.94 -27.71 -15.10
N GLU A 183 14.81 -27.42 -14.47
CA GLU A 183 13.82 -26.43 -14.94
C GLU A 183 14.43 -25.02 -14.95
N ARG A 184 15.14 -24.67 -13.87
CA ARG A 184 15.89 -23.42 -13.72
C ARG A 184 16.94 -23.25 -14.82
N ALA A 185 17.69 -24.30 -15.11
CA ALA A 185 18.74 -24.26 -16.13
C ALA A 185 18.16 -24.09 -17.55
N ILE A 186 17.06 -24.78 -17.87
CA ILE A 186 16.31 -24.63 -19.12
C ILE A 186 15.68 -23.23 -19.24
N PHE A 187 15.09 -22.72 -18.17
CA PHE A 187 14.50 -21.38 -18.14
C PHE A 187 15.57 -20.29 -18.31
N ARG A 188 16.72 -20.43 -17.62
CA ARG A 188 17.84 -19.48 -17.75
C ARG A 188 18.42 -19.48 -19.17
N ALA A 189 18.57 -20.65 -19.77
CA ALA A 189 19.05 -20.82 -21.13
C ALA A 189 18.11 -20.12 -22.15
N TYR A 190 16.80 -20.31 -22.00
CA TYR A 190 15.80 -19.68 -22.87
C TYR A 190 15.77 -18.16 -22.68
N PHE A 191 15.76 -17.70 -21.43
CA PHE A 191 15.38 -16.34 -21.10
C PHE A 191 16.57 -15.37 -21.00
N PHE A 192 17.64 -15.74 -20.26
CA PHE A 192 18.82 -14.87 -20.10
C PHE A 192 19.87 -15.10 -21.19
N GLN A 193 20.07 -16.37 -21.57
CA GLN A 193 21.04 -16.71 -22.61
C GLN A 193 20.46 -16.63 -24.02
N GLN A 194 19.15 -16.40 -24.15
CA GLN A 194 18.50 -16.16 -25.43
C GLN A 194 18.78 -17.34 -26.39
N LEU A 195 18.67 -18.58 -25.89
CA LEU A 195 18.76 -19.80 -26.69
C LEU A 195 17.37 -20.18 -27.23
N SER A 196 17.30 -20.65 -28.46
CA SER A 196 16.04 -21.13 -29.04
C SER A 196 15.62 -22.47 -28.37
N PRO A 197 14.32 -22.81 -28.36
CA PRO A 197 13.88 -24.11 -27.84
C PRO A 197 14.53 -25.31 -28.54
N GLU A 198 14.93 -25.15 -29.80
CA GLU A 198 15.68 -26.16 -30.57
C GLU A 198 17.13 -26.28 -30.09
N GLU A 199 17.82 -25.16 -29.84
CA GLU A 199 19.18 -25.14 -29.29
C GLU A 199 19.23 -25.74 -27.87
N ILE A 200 18.22 -25.44 -27.06
CA ILE A 200 18.06 -25.98 -25.70
C ILE A 200 17.74 -27.49 -25.75
N ALA A 201 16.89 -27.91 -26.69
CA ALA A 201 16.59 -29.33 -26.91
C ALA A 201 17.86 -30.13 -27.25
N SER A 202 18.70 -29.61 -28.15
CA SER A 202 20.00 -30.21 -28.47
C SER A 202 20.96 -30.20 -27.27
N MET A 203 21.00 -29.11 -26.50
CA MET A 203 21.88 -28.94 -25.33
C MET A 203 21.55 -29.93 -24.20
N TYR A 204 20.25 -30.14 -23.90
CA TYR A 204 19.81 -31.01 -22.82
C TYR A 204 19.41 -32.42 -23.27
N ARG A 205 19.64 -32.76 -24.56
CA ARG A 205 19.22 -34.04 -25.19
C ARG A 205 17.74 -34.35 -24.95
N MET A 206 16.90 -33.34 -25.13
CA MET A 206 15.45 -33.41 -24.95
C MET A 206 14.74 -33.13 -26.29
N THR A 207 13.46 -33.46 -26.39
CA THR A 207 12.66 -33.05 -27.55
C THR A 207 12.19 -31.60 -27.38
N THR A 208 11.99 -30.90 -28.50
CA THR A 208 11.50 -29.51 -28.49
C THR A 208 10.16 -29.39 -27.75
N GLY A 209 9.26 -30.37 -27.87
CA GLY A 209 7.99 -30.41 -27.13
C GLY A 209 8.16 -30.54 -25.61
N SER A 210 9.16 -31.29 -25.15
CA SER A 210 9.49 -31.39 -23.73
C SER A 210 10.04 -30.07 -23.17
N ILE A 211 10.83 -29.34 -23.97
CA ILE A 211 11.29 -27.99 -23.62
C ILE A 211 10.12 -27.01 -23.51
N TYR A 212 9.18 -26.99 -24.47
CA TYR A 212 7.98 -26.16 -24.39
C TYR A 212 7.13 -26.46 -23.15
N THR A 213 6.98 -27.74 -22.81
CA THR A 213 6.21 -28.18 -21.63
C THR A 213 6.92 -27.74 -20.33
N THR A 214 8.24 -27.86 -20.29
CA THR A 214 9.06 -27.45 -19.15
C THR A 214 9.05 -25.93 -18.97
N LEU A 215 9.16 -25.16 -20.05
CA LEU A 215 9.06 -23.70 -20.03
C LEU A 215 7.66 -23.24 -19.60
N HIS A 216 6.60 -23.89 -20.10
CA HIS A 216 5.22 -23.58 -19.70
C HIS A 216 4.98 -23.84 -18.21
N ARG A 217 5.40 -25.00 -17.70
CA ARG A 217 5.31 -25.33 -16.27
C ARG A 217 6.17 -24.41 -15.40
N SER A 218 7.37 -24.06 -15.86
CA SER A 218 8.23 -23.09 -15.18
C SER A 218 7.58 -21.70 -15.14
N ARG A 219 6.90 -21.27 -16.22
CA ARG A 219 6.17 -20.00 -16.27
C ARG A 219 4.97 -19.99 -15.31
N GLN A 220 4.21 -21.07 -15.23
CA GLN A 220 3.11 -21.18 -14.25
C GLN A 220 3.62 -21.17 -12.81
N LYS A 221 4.73 -21.87 -12.51
CA LYS A 221 5.37 -21.85 -11.19
C LYS A 221 5.88 -20.45 -10.83
N LEU A 222 6.61 -19.81 -11.74
CA LEU A 222 7.11 -18.45 -11.54
C LEU A 222 5.96 -17.45 -11.41
N ARG A 223 4.87 -17.56 -12.18
CA ARG A 223 3.70 -16.68 -12.04
C ARG A 223 3.08 -16.76 -10.65
N LYS A 224 3.00 -17.97 -10.08
CA LYS A 224 2.49 -18.19 -8.72
C LYS A 224 3.41 -17.61 -7.65
N GLU A 225 4.72 -17.62 -7.87
CA GLU A 225 5.72 -17.19 -6.88
C GLU A 225 6.27 -15.76 -7.13
N HIS A 226 6.00 -15.13 -8.29
CA HIS A 226 6.53 -13.81 -8.72
C HIS A 226 6.20 -12.71 -7.73
N ILE A 227 5.00 -12.76 -7.16
CA ILE A 227 4.52 -11.79 -6.19
C ILE A 227 5.32 -11.91 -4.89
N CYS A 228 5.53 -13.14 -4.39
CA CYS A 228 6.31 -13.42 -3.19
C CYS A 228 7.68 -12.74 -3.29
N VAL A 229 8.39 -12.95 -4.39
CA VAL A 229 9.77 -12.48 -4.46
C VAL A 229 9.85 -11.01 -4.88
N SER A 230 8.90 -10.45 -5.64
CA SER A 230 8.82 -9.00 -5.91
C SER A 230 8.63 -8.13 -4.65
N LEU A 231 8.30 -8.78 -3.54
CA LEU A 231 8.13 -8.20 -2.22
C LEU A 231 9.20 -8.70 -1.23
N GLY A 232 10.25 -9.39 -1.71
CA GLY A 232 11.39 -9.85 -0.90
C GLY A 232 11.22 -11.20 -0.17
N LEU A 233 10.22 -12.03 -0.51
CA LEU A 233 9.94 -13.30 0.19
C LEU A 233 10.69 -14.53 -0.32
N ILE A 234 10.75 -15.55 0.55
CA ILE A 234 11.21 -16.91 0.25
C ILE A 234 10.05 -17.78 -0.30
N PRO A 235 10.25 -18.55 -1.39
CA PRO A 235 9.21 -19.38 -2.01
C PRO A 235 8.80 -20.61 -1.17
N LYS A 236 7.52 -21.02 -1.27
CA LYS A 236 6.94 -22.16 -0.51
C LYS A 236 7.58 -23.54 -0.79
N LYS A 237 8.39 -23.71 -1.85
CA LYS A 237 9.12 -24.97 -2.13
C LYS A 237 10.54 -24.70 -2.63
N GLY A 238 11.53 -25.15 -1.86
CA GLY A 238 12.96 -25.12 -2.22
C GLY A 238 13.82 -24.15 -1.39
N GLY A 239 13.25 -23.38 -0.47
CA GLY A 239 13.97 -22.48 0.45
C GLY A 239 14.42 -23.15 1.74
N GLY A 240 15.15 -24.26 1.66
CA GLY A 240 15.83 -24.80 2.85
C GLY A 240 17.01 -23.91 3.20
N GLY A 241 16.83 -22.94 4.11
CA GLY A 241 17.97 -22.17 4.63
C GLY A 241 17.72 -20.93 5.49
N LEU A 242 16.53 -20.31 5.54
CA LEU A 242 16.34 -19.07 6.32
C LEU A 242 14.94 -19.00 6.94
N THR A 243 14.70 -19.78 8.00
CA THR A 243 13.59 -19.48 8.93
C THR A 243 13.97 -18.22 9.71
N ARG A 244 13.10 -17.20 9.69
CA ARG A 244 13.28 -15.97 10.47
C ARG A 244 12.17 -15.84 11.50
N SER A 245 12.52 -15.28 12.64
CA SER A 245 11.55 -14.83 13.62
C SER A 245 12.01 -13.48 14.14
N LYS A 246 11.06 -12.57 14.28
CA LYS A 246 11.31 -11.25 14.83
C LYS A 246 10.10 -10.81 15.63
N MET A 247 10.37 -10.29 16.81
CA MET A 247 9.35 -9.74 17.70
C MET A 247 9.85 -8.39 18.20
N LEU A 248 9.04 -7.36 17.97
CA LEU A 248 9.31 -6.02 18.45
C LEU A 248 8.99 -5.93 19.95
N GLN A 249 9.78 -5.16 20.67
CA GLN A 249 9.38 -4.70 22.00
C GLN A 249 8.47 -3.51 21.80
N LEU A 250 7.18 -3.71 22.06
CA LEU A 250 6.22 -2.60 22.00
C LEU A 250 6.35 -1.74 23.25
N PRO A 251 6.12 -0.42 23.13
CA PRO A 251 5.98 0.45 24.30
C PRO A 251 4.75 0.01 25.12
N ASP A 252 4.75 0.37 26.40
CA ASP A 252 3.59 0.19 27.26
C ASP A 252 2.38 0.87 26.63
N ARG A 253 1.21 0.26 26.80
CA ARG A 253 -0.03 0.85 26.31
C ARG A 253 -0.28 2.19 26.99
N PRO A 254 -0.82 3.18 26.27
CA PRO A 254 -1.26 4.42 26.89
C PRO A 254 -2.18 4.12 28.08
N GLU A 255 -1.97 4.80 29.20
CA GLU A 255 -2.91 4.78 30.32
C GLU A 255 -4.30 5.18 29.78
N HIS A 256 -5.35 4.44 30.15
CA HIS A 256 -6.73 4.59 29.65
C HIS A 256 -7.05 4.05 28.24
N SER A 257 -6.29 3.06 27.73
CA SER A 257 -6.68 2.36 26.48
C SER A 257 -8.04 1.67 26.62
N SER A 258 -9.07 2.22 25.98
CA SER A 258 -10.44 1.71 25.98
C SER A 258 -10.73 0.90 24.70
N VAL A 259 -11.60 -0.11 24.80
CA VAL A 259 -12.17 -0.80 23.63
C VAL A 259 -12.96 0.15 22.72
N ALA A 260 -13.36 1.33 23.22
CA ALA A 260 -14.01 2.34 22.41
C ALA A 260 -13.08 3.03 21.41
N THR A 261 -11.78 3.10 21.68
CA THR A 261 -10.79 3.92 20.94
C THR A 261 -9.68 3.08 20.29
N THR A 262 -9.95 1.79 20.05
CA THR A 262 -8.95 0.79 19.61
C THR A 262 -8.18 1.18 18.36
N PHE A 263 -8.83 1.76 17.35
CA PHE A 263 -8.19 2.22 16.12
C PHE A 263 -7.11 3.28 16.40
N VAL A 264 -7.50 4.34 17.12
CA VAL A 264 -6.60 5.48 17.41
C VAL A 264 -5.53 5.08 18.41
N ASN A 265 -5.85 4.23 19.40
CA ASN A 265 -4.86 3.65 20.30
C ASN A 265 -3.82 2.80 19.55
N SER A 266 -4.26 2.05 18.54
CA SER A 266 -3.35 1.25 17.71
C SER A 266 -2.39 2.15 16.91
N ILE A 267 -2.86 3.29 16.39
CA ILE A 267 -2.00 4.31 15.77
C ILE A 267 -1.00 4.85 16.82
N GLY A 268 -1.47 5.15 18.03
CA GLY A 268 -0.60 5.60 19.14
C GLY A 268 0.51 4.60 19.48
N ILE A 269 0.20 3.29 19.53
CA ILE A 269 1.20 2.23 19.73
C ILE A 269 2.23 2.22 18.58
N MET A 270 1.78 2.36 17.33
CA MET A 270 2.69 2.39 16.18
C MET A 270 3.61 3.60 16.18
N LEU A 271 3.10 4.78 16.55
CA LEU A 271 3.90 6.01 16.67
C LEU A 271 4.89 5.92 17.83
N ALA A 272 4.45 5.42 18.98
CA ALA A 272 5.31 5.25 20.14
C ALA A 272 6.45 4.24 19.84
N ALA A 273 6.19 3.20 19.04
CA ALA A 273 7.21 2.24 18.62
C ALA A 273 8.31 2.86 17.73
N ILE A 274 8.04 4.00 17.09
CA ILE A 274 9.04 4.77 16.32
C ILE A 274 9.54 6.02 17.07
N GLY A 275 9.23 6.15 18.37
CA GLY A 275 9.72 7.21 19.24
C GLY A 275 8.84 8.47 19.32
N ASP A 276 7.63 8.45 18.77
CA ASP A 276 6.65 9.56 18.85
C ASP A 276 5.52 9.15 19.80
N TYR A 277 5.68 9.50 21.08
CA TYR A 277 4.66 9.23 22.09
C TYR A 277 3.63 10.36 22.12
N ARG A 278 2.35 9.99 22.00
CA ARG A 278 1.20 10.89 22.07
C ARG A 278 0.09 10.30 22.90
N GLU A 279 -0.63 11.16 23.61
CA GLU A 279 -1.76 10.72 24.42
C GLU A 279 -2.97 10.39 23.55
N THR A 280 -3.82 9.47 24.02
CA THR A 280 -5.04 9.08 23.29
C THR A 280 -5.96 10.28 23.04
N ALA A 281 -6.13 11.16 24.04
CA ALA A 281 -6.97 12.35 23.87
C ALA A 281 -6.43 13.31 22.79
N GLU A 282 -5.11 13.50 22.74
CA GLU A 282 -4.44 14.28 21.70
C GLU A 282 -4.71 13.70 20.31
N LEU A 283 -4.46 12.40 20.12
CA LEU A 283 -4.68 11.72 18.84
C LEU A 283 -6.16 11.74 18.42
N MET A 284 -7.07 11.49 19.37
CA MET A 284 -8.52 11.53 19.13
C MET A 284 -9.00 12.94 18.76
N GLY A 285 -8.40 13.97 19.34
CA GLY A 285 -8.65 15.37 19.02
C GLY A 285 -8.16 15.73 17.62
N ILE A 286 -6.86 15.56 17.36
CA ILE A 286 -6.22 15.90 16.07
C ILE A 286 -6.92 15.20 14.91
N SER A 287 -7.15 13.89 15.03
CA SER A 287 -7.84 13.11 13.99
C SER A 287 -9.33 13.45 13.79
N GLY A 288 -9.88 14.25 14.70
CA GLY A 288 -11.29 14.62 14.74
C GLY A 288 -12.22 13.53 15.28
N PHE A 289 -11.74 12.31 15.58
CA PHE A 289 -12.59 11.22 16.07
C PHE A 289 -13.30 11.54 17.39
N ALA A 290 -12.72 12.38 18.24
CA ALA A 290 -13.35 12.85 19.47
C ALA A 290 -14.69 13.59 19.23
N PHE A 291 -14.81 14.27 18.08
CA PHE A 291 -15.96 15.11 17.75
C PHE A 291 -16.97 14.43 16.82
N ARG A 292 -16.66 13.22 16.33
CA ARG A 292 -17.51 12.50 15.39
C ARG A 292 -18.66 11.80 16.10
N MET A 293 -19.85 11.92 15.51
CA MET A 293 -21.02 11.10 15.82
C MET A 293 -21.78 10.81 14.53
N LYS A 294 -22.24 9.56 14.41
CA LYS A 294 -23.06 9.06 13.29
C LYS A 294 -24.08 8.03 13.74
N ILE A 295 -25.27 8.11 13.16
CA ILE A 295 -26.36 7.16 13.40
C ILE A 295 -26.96 6.75 12.05
N SER A 296 -27.19 5.45 11.88
CA SER A 296 -27.80 4.89 10.66
C SER A 296 -29.18 5.48 10.42
N ASP A 297 -29.52 5.74 9.16
CA ASP A 297 -30.84 6.24 8.78
C ASP A 297 -31.92 5.15 8.84
N ARG A 298 -31.53 3.87 8.83
CA ARG A 298 -32.45 2.72 8.73
C ARG A 298 -32.62 1.93 10.02
N THR A 299 -31.64 1.96 10.91
CA THR A 299 -31.55 1.04 12.05
C THR A 299 -31.09 1.79 13.30
N THR A 300 -31.47 1.29 14.48
CA THR A 300 -30.80 1.65 15.75
C THR A 300 -29.39 1.08 15.86
N PHE A 301 -29.02 0.20 14.92
CA PHE A 301 -27.67 -0.29 14.74
C PHE A 301 -26.81 0.86 14.24
N ALA A 302 -25.96 1.41 15.10
CA ALA A 302 -24.95 2.32 14.62
C ALA A 302 -23.62 1.60 14.56
N ASP A 303 -23.03 1.65 13.37
CA ASP A 303 -21.68 1.22 13.09
C ASP A 303 -20.62 2.20 13.68
N GLY A 304 -21.05 3.16 14.51
CA GLY A 304 -20.22 3.98 15.39
C GLY A 304 -19.38 5.07 14.69
N MET A 305 -18.35 5.55 15.40
CA MET A 305 -17.39 6.53 14.87
C MET A 305 -16.54 5.98 13.71
N TYR A 306 -16.57 4.67 13.50
CA TYR A 306 -15.73 3.95 12.53
C TYR A 306 -16.29 3.93 11.10
N MET A 307 -17.42 4.60 10.87
CA MET A 307 -18.00 4.78 9.54
C MET A 307 -17.45 6.00 8.82
N PHE A 308 -16.32 5.81 8.15
CA PHE A 308 -15.65 6.82 7.32
C PHE A 308 -14.94 6.15 6.12
N ASP A 309 -14.41 6.94 5.20
CA ASP A 309 -13.47 6.42 4.20
C ASP A 309 -12.13 6.17 4.86
N TRP A 310 -11.80 4.91 5.14
CA TRP A 310 -10.61 4.56 5.91
C TRP A 310 -9.32 4.91 5.19
N ARG A 311 -9.33 4.83 3.85
CA ARG A 311 -8.16 5.14 3.04
C ARG A 311 -7.86 6.62 3.11
N LEU A 312 -8.85 7.45 2.79
CA LEU A 312 -8.69 8.91 2.82
C LEU A 312 -8.41 9.39 4.25
N THR A 313 -9.20 8.92 5.23
CA THR A 313 -9.09 9.40 6.61
C THR A 313 -7.76 9.00 7.24
N LEU A 314 -7.29 7.76 7.07
CA LEU A 314 -5.99 7.38 7.64
C LEU A 314 -4.86 8.17 6.96
N GLN A 315 -4.90 8.35 5.64
CA GLN A 315 -3.90 9.15 4.94
C GLN A 315 -3.86 10.59 5.48
N THR A 316 -5.01 11.27 5.54
CA THR A 316 -5.11 12.63 6.08
C THR A 316 -4.63 12.72 7.52
N VAL A 317 -5.07 11.81 8.39
CA VAL A 317 -4.66 11.80 9.82
C VAL A 317 -3.15 11.58 9.94
N MET A 318 -2.57 10.64 9.20
CA MET A 318 -1.13 10.39 9.26
C MET A 318 -0.33 11.57 8.70
N GLU A 319 -0.80 12.22 7.64
CA GLU A 319 -0.20 13.43 7.09
C GLU A 319 -0.22 14.59 8.09
N GLU A 320 -1.35 14.83 8.77
CA GLU A 320 -1.49 15.83 9.85
C GLU A 320 -0.56 15.53 11.04
N LEU A 321 -0.31 14.26 11.32
CA LEU A 321 0.64 13.83 12.35
C LEU A 321 2.10 13.91 11.89
N GLY A 322 2.35 14.18 10.60
CA GLY A 322 3.68 14.37 10.02
C GLY A 322 4.29 13.12 9.39
N TYR A 323 3.48 12.12 9.01
CA TYR A 323 3.95 10.81 8.55
C TYR A 323 3.32 10.36 7.24
N ASN A 324 4.09 9.58 6.47
CA ASN A 324 3.58 8.79 5.35
C ASN A 324 3.13 7.41 5.81
N VAL A 325 2.04 6.92 5.24
CA VAL A 325 1.48 5.60 5.51
C VAL A 325 1.25 4.85 4.20
N THR A 326 1.65 3.58 4.16
CA THR A 326 1.27 2.66 3.08
C THR A 326 0.14 1.76 3.57
N ILE A 327 -0.93 1.67 2.78
CA ILE A 327 -2.06 0.78 3.01
C ILE A 327 -1.97 -0.34 1.97
N LEU A 328 -1.79 -1.60 2.42
CA LEU A 328 -1.66 -2.77 1.55
C LEU A 328 -3.00 -3.18 0.92
N CYS A 329 -3.98 -3.37 1.78
CA CYS A 329 -5.32 -3.80 1.44
C CYS A 329 -6.28 -3.14 2.42
N GLY A 330 -7.51 -2.91 1.96
CA GLY A 330 -8.39 -1.98 2.61
C GLY A 330 -9.70 -1.79 1.86
N GLN A 331 -10.47 -0.85 2.36
CA GLN A 331 -11.71 -0.37 1.76
C GLN A 331 -11.53 0.04 0.29
N LEU A 332 -12.41 -0.44 -0.61
CA LEU A 332 -12.51 0.15 -1.96
C LEU A 332 -12.95 1.60 -1.87
N VAL A 333 -12.43 2.43 -2.78
CA VAL A 333 -12.86 3.84 -2.91
C VAL A 333 -14.39 3.89 -2.97
N ASP A 334 -14.99 4.75 -2.13
CA ASP A 334 -16.45 4.96 -1.99
C ASP A 334 -17.28 3.77 -1.45
N SER A 335 -16.68 2.74 -0.84
CA SER A 335 -17.41 1.54 -0.35
C SER A 335 -17.27 1.34 1.16
N PRO A 336 -18.21 1.73 2.04
CA PRO A 336 -18.03 1.61 3.50
C PRO A 336 -17.90 0.16 3.97
N ILE A 337 -17.10 -0.05 5.01
CA ILE A 337 -17.05 -1.34 5.72
C ILE A 337 -17.85 -1.20 7.02
N PRO A 338 -19.03 -1.81 7.14
CA PRO A 338 -19.76 -1.85 8.40
C PRO A 338 -19.04 -2.80 9.37
N LEU A 339 -18.91 -2.38 10.64
CA LEU A 339 -18.23 -3.17 11.67
C LEU A 339 -18.99 -4.45 12.05
N LEU A 340 -20.31 -4.47 11.91
CA LEU A 340 -21.15 -5.52 12.47
C LEU A 340 -22.12 -6.15 11.45
N GLY A 341 -22.06 -5.76 10.17
CA GLY A 341 -22.79 -6.38 9.06
C GLY A 341 -22.13 -7.67 8.54
N ALA A 342 -21.72 -8.57 9.42
CA ALA A 342 -20.95 -9.77 9.08
C ALA A 342 -21.81 -10.88 8.46
N VAL A 343 -22.14 -10.79 7.16
CA VAL A 343 -22.42 -11.97 6.29
C VAL A 343 -22.14 -11.67 4.81
N GLU A 344 -22.29 -10.42 4.37
CA GLU A 344 -22.08 -10.07 2.96
C GLU A 344 -20.59 -9.89 2.66
N ARG A 345 -20.09 -10.59 1.64
CA ARG A 345 -18.74 -10.44 1.12
C ARG A 345 -18.56 -9.01 0.63
N PHE A 346 -18.06 -8.13 1.49
CA PHE A 346 -17.77 -6.75 1.12
C PHE A 346 -16.74 -6.72 0.00
N PRO A 347 -16.86 -5.79 -0.96
CA PRO A 347 -15.84 -5.61 -1.96
C PRO A 347 -14.70 -4.83 -1.29
N VAL A 348 -13.80 -5.57 -0.65
CA VAL A 348 -12.48 -5.08 -0.21
C VAL A 348 -11.56 -5.14 -1.42
N VAL A 349 -10.51 -4.31 -1.50
CA VAL A 349 -9.39 -4.64 -2.39
C VAL A 349 -8.89 -6.00 -1.94
N LEU A 350 -9.15 -7.05 -2.73
CA LEU A 350 -8.67 -8.39 -2.39
C LEU A 350 -7.17 -8.25 -2.14
N PRO A 351 -6.67 -8.65 -0.97
CA PRO A 351 -5.24 -8.73 -0.81
C PRO A 351 -4.76 -9.62 -1.95
N ILE A 352 -3.65 -9.22 -2.57
CA ILE A 352 -2.85 -10.24 -3.22
C ILE A 352 -2.40 -11.12 -2.05
N GLU A 353 -3.00 -12.31 -1.87
CA GLU A 353 -2.77 -13.17 -0.70
C GLU A 353 -1.27 -13.38 -0.46
N GLU A 354 -0.51 -13.42 -1.55
CA GLU A 354 0.95 -13.54 -1.58
C GLU A 354 1.71 -12.28 -1.13
N ALA A 355 1.01 -11.15 -0.86
CA ALA A 355 1.58 -9.86 -0.47
C ALA A 355 1.39 -9.49 1.02
N VAL A 356 0.53 -10.21 1.76
CA VAL A 356 0.21 -9.89 3.16
C VAL A 356 1.39 -10.16 4.09
N LEU A 357 1.94 -11.38 4.03
CA LEU A 357 3.11 -11.75 4.84
C LEU A 357 4.36 -10.91 4.53
N PRO A 358 4.75 -10.61 3.28
CA PRO A 358 5.91 -9.75 3.03
C PRO A 358 5.71 -8.34 3.54
N PHE A 359 4.49 -7.81 3.46
CA PHE A 359 4.20 -6.51 4.02
C PHE A 359 4.47 -6.52 5.53
N ILE A 360 3.97 -7.54 6.24
CA ILE A 360 4.24 -7.73 7.68
C ILE A 360 5.74 -7.86 7.93
N HIS A 361 6.44 -8.75 7.22
CA HIS A 361 7.88 -8.94 7.35
C HIS A 361 8.67 -7.64 7.13
N LYS A 362 8.37 -6.89 6.06
CA LYS A 362 9.03 -5.61 5.74
C LYS A 362 8.99 -4.64 6.91
N TYR A 363 7.80 -4.37 7.44
CA TYR A 363 7.64 -3.38 8.52
C TYR A 363 8.24 -3.87 9.83
N ILE A 364 8.00 -5.13 10.21
CA ILE A 364 8.58 -5.71 11.42
C ILE A 364 10.11 -5.74 11.33
N ASP A 365 10.70 -6.07 10.18
CA ASP A 365 12.15 -6.04 9.95
C ASP A 365 12.73 -4.63 10.04
N LEU A 366 11.96 -3.60 9.67
CA LEU A 366 12.30 -2.19 9.88
C LEU A 366 12.10 -1.70 11.32
N GLY A 367 11.61 -2.54 12.23
CA GLY A 367 11.34 -2.15 13.62
C GLY A 367 9.98 -1.47 13.81
N LYS A 368 9.08 -1.56 12.84
CA LYS A 368 7.81 -0.83 12.80
C LYS A 368 6.63 -1.79 12.88
N PRO A 369 5.71 -1.61 13.85
CA PRO A 369 4.49 -2.43 13.92
C PRO A 369 3.55 -2.17 12.73
N VAL A 370 2.61 -3.08 12.52
CA VAL A 370 1.62 -3.02 11.43
C VAL A 370 0.22 -2.93 12.01
N LEU A 371 -0.57 -1.96 11.54
CA LEU A 371 -1.99 -1.85 11.85
C LEU A 371 -2.75 -2.94 11.09
N TYR A 372 -3.62 -3.66 11.79
CA TYR A 372 -4.36 -4.78 11.22
C TYR A 372 -5.81 -4.78 11.72
N PHE A 373 -6.78 -4.96 10.81
CA PHE A 373 -8.20 -5.13 11.16
C PHE A 373 -8.73 -6.48 10.70
N ASP A 374 -9.61 -7.07 11.51
CA ASP A 374 -10.26 -8.38 11.32
C ASP A 374 -9.44 -9.59 11.76
N THR A 375 -9.24 -9.73 13.07
CA THR A 375 -8.68 -10.95 13.66
C THR A 375 -9.76 -12.02 13.83
N TYR A 376 -9.89 -12.91 12.85
CA TYR A 376 -10.73 -14.11 12.91
C TYR A 376 -10.10 -15.21 13.80
N ALA A 377 -9.48 -14.82 14.92
CA ALA A 377 -8.49 -15.65 15.61
C ALA A 377 -9.08 -16.74 16.51
N ALA A 378 -10.23 -16.49 17.14
CA ALA A 378 -10.86 -17.48 18.02
C ALA A 378 -12.35 -17.20 18.23
N LYS A 379 -13.13 -18.28 18.42
CA LYS A 379 -14.53 -18.16 18.82
C LYS A 379 -14.67 -17.74 20.29
N PRO A 380 -15.62 -16.84 20.63
CA PRO A 380 -16.52 -16.14 19.71
C PRO A 380 -15.78 -15.06 18.92
N TYR A 381 -16.07 -14.97 17.62
CA TYR A 381 -15.39 -14.04 16.72
C TYR A 381 -15.60 -12.59 17.17
N VAL A 382 -14.51 -11.90 17.52
CA VAL A 382 -14.51 -10.47 17.83
C VAL A 382 -13.63 -9.78 16.78
N HIS A 383 -14.26 -8.96 15.94
CA HIS A 383 -13.55 -8.09 15.01
C HIS A 383 -13.02 -6.88 15.80
N GLU A 384 -11.71 -6.66 15.76
CA GLU A 384 -11.08 -5.57 16.50
C GLU A 384 -9.84 -5.06 15.76
N TRP A 385 -9.47 -3.79 16.01
CA TRP A 385 -8.20 -3.23 15.58
C TRP A 385 -7.06 -3.80 16.42
N SER A 386 -6.11 -4.45 15.76
CA SER A 386 -4.94 -5.07 16.37
C SER A 386 -3.65 -4.50 15.79
N VAL A 387 -2.58 -4.56 16.58
CA VAL A 387 -1.23 -4.24 16.12
C VAL A 387 -0.44 -5.53 15.99
N ILE A 388 0.05 -5.83 14.78
CA ILE A 388 1.02 -6.90 14.55
C ILE A 388 2.40 -6.35 14.91
N TYR A 389 3.11 -7.07 15.77
CA TYR A 389 4.42 -6.67 16.28
C TYR A 389 5.48 -7.77 16.15
N GLY A 390 5.13 -8.91 15.56
CA GLY A 390 6.12 -9.96 15.31
C GLY A 390 5.62 -11.06 14.39
N TYR A 391 6.56 -11.90 13.96
CA TYR A 391 6.30 -13.10 13.19
C TYR A 391 7.28 -14.23 13.55
N ASP A 392 6.87 -15.46 13.29
CA ASP A 392 7.68 -16.67 13.42
C ASP A 392 7.41 -17.58 12.20
N ASP A 393 8.38 -17.68 11.30
CA ASP A 393 8.28 -18.49 10.07
C ASP A 393 8.25 -19.99 10.36
N GLU A 394 8.93 -20.46 11.42
CA GLU A 394 8.99 -21.87 11.79
C GLU A 394 7.63 -22.34 12.29
N ARG A 395 6.99 -21.53 13.13
CA ARG A 395 5.64 -21.78 13.64
C ARG A 395 4.55 -21.36 12.67
N ARG A 396 4.88 -20.59 11.62
CA ARG A 396 3.94 -19.96 10.66
C ARG A 396 2.86 -19.13 11.37
N ILE A 397 3.27 -18.27 12.29
CA ILE A 397 2.37 -17.38 13.05
C ILE A 397 2.84 -15.93 13.03
N VAL A 398 1.88 -15.02 13.24
CA VAL A 398 2.14 -13.62 13.58
C VAL A 398 1.69 -13.34 15.01
N TYR A 399 2.41 -12.46 15.70
CA TYR A 399 2.10 -11.98 17.04
C TYR A 399 1.33 -10.67 16.94
N LEU A 400 0.20 -10.59 17.63
CA LEU A 400 -0.67 -9.42 17.63
C LEU A 400 -1.04 -9.02 19.06
N THR A 401 -1.49 -7.79 19.22
CA THR A 401 -1.99 -7.26 20.49
C THR A 401 -3.20 -6.37 20.24
N ASP A 402 -4.21 -6.45 21.12
CA ASP A 402 -5.38 -5.55 21.14
C ASP A 402 -5.94 -5.38 22.57
N PRO A 403 -6.82 -4.40 22.84
CA PRO A 403 -7.38 -4.16 24.18
C PRO A 403 -7.98 -5.38 24.89
N MET A 404 -8.57 -6.33 24.15
CA MET A 404 -9.15 -7.55 24.71
C MET A 404 -8.09 -8.62 24.99
N TYR A 405 -7.05 -8.68 24.16
CA TYR A 405 -5.94 -9.62 24.29
C TYR A 405 -4.59 -8.88 24.21
N PRO A 406 -4.15 -8.25 25.33
CA PRO A 406 -2.90 -7.50 25.38
C PRO A 406 -1.66 -8.38 25.13
N GLU A 407 -1.71 -9.64 25.55
CA GLU A 407 -0.60 -10.58 25.47
C GLU A 407 -1.02 -11.91 24.85
N GLY A 408 -0.07 -12.60 24.22
CA GLY A 408 -0.23 -13.99 23.79
C GLY A 408 -1.17 -14.22 22.60
N LYS A 409 -1.74 -13.16 21.98
CA LYS A 409 -2.57 -13.31 20.79
C LYS A 409 -1.71 -13.61 19.56
N THR A 410 -2.07 -14.68 18.85
CA THR A 410 -1.40 -15.12 17.63
C THR A 410 -2.40 -15.48 16.54
N LEU A 411 -2.01 -15.31 15.28
CA LEU A 411 -2.74 -15.78 14.11
C LEU A 411 -1.82 -16.64 13.26
N SER A 412 -2.35 -17.71 12.64
CA SER A 412 -1.56 -18.45 11.65
C SER A 412 -1.41 -17.67 10.36
N TYR A 413 -0.38 -17.98 9.58
CA TYR A 413 -0.19 -17.36 8.26
C TYR A 413 -1.39 -17.58 7.34
N ASP A 414 -2.02 -18.75 7.44
CA ASP A 414 -3.17 -19.09 6.63
C ASP A 414 -4.40 -18.28 7.10
N ASP A 415 -4.58 -18.04 8.41
CA ASP A 415 -5.66 -17.16 8.91
C ASP A 415 -5.50 -15.69 8.48
N VAL A 416 -4.25 -15.25 8.34
CA VAL A 416 -3.90 -13.91 7.88
C VAL A 416 -4.07 -13.77 6.36
N THR A 417 -4.00 -14.85 5.57
CA THR A 417 -4.12 -14.80 4.10
C THR A 417 -5.48 -15.24 3.56
N ASP A 418 -6.10 -16.27 4.14
CA ASP A 418 -7.28 -16.96 3.59
C ASP A 418 -8.60 -16.24 3.91
N ASN A 419 -8.59 -15.36 4.92
CA ASN A 419 -9.67 -14.42 5.19
C ASN A 419 -9.36 -13.13 4.43
N PRO A 420 -10.28 -12.51 3.66
CA PRO A 420 -9.98 -11.25 2.99
C PRO A 420 -9.49 -10.23 4.03
N VAL A 421 -8.18 -9.97 4.03
CA VAL A 421 -7.57 -9.00 4.92
C VAL A 421 -8.29 -7.69 4.70
N ARG A 422 -9.07 -7.29 5.71
CA ARG A 422 -9.94 -6.13 5.57
C ARG A 422 -9.15 -4.85 5.63
N PHE A 423 -8.04 -4.86 6.37
CA PHE A 423 -7.14 -3.72 6.48
C PHE A 423 -5.75 -4.12 6.94
N ALA A 424 -4.72 -3.62 6.26
CA ALA A 424 -3.34 -3.64 6.74
C ALA A 424 -2.59 -2.36 6.34
N ALA A 425 -1.94 -1.71 7.30
CA ALA A 425 -1.18 -0.47 7.05
C ALA A 425 0.11 -0.37 7.89
N GLY A 426 1.12 0.30 7.36
CA GLY A 426 2.40 0.52 8.01
C GLY A 426 2.94 1.93 7.76
N ILE A 427 3.72 2.44 8.71
CA ILE A 427 4.26 3.82 8.69
C ILE A 427 5.59 3.85 7.94
N ASP A 428 5.64 4.51 6.78
CA ASP A 428 6.86 4.56 5.95
C ASP A 428 7.95 5.44 6.58
N GLY A 429 7.56 6.53 7.24
CA GLY A 429 8.48 7.47 7.89
C GLY A 429 7.89 8.87 7.97
N ALA A 430 8.64 9.80 8.57
CA ALA A 430 8.25 11.20 8.65
C ALA A 430 8.19 11.83 7.24
N LEU A 431 7.26 12.77 7.05
CA LEU A 431 7.15 13.56 5.83
C LEU A 431 8.44 14.38 5.65
N THR A 432 9.14 14.16 4.53
CA THR A 432 10.26 15.02 4.12
C THR A 432 9.69 16.29 3.47
N THR A 433 9.11 17.18 4.25
CA THR A 433 8.73 18.51 3.74
C THR A 433 10.00 19.32 3.49
N ARG A 434 10.09 19.91 2.30
CA ARG A 434 11.12 20.89 1.93
C ARG A 434 11.16 22.00 2.98
N LYS A 435 12.35 22.55 3.22
CA LYS A 435 12.65 23.76 3.99
C LYS A 435 11.64 24.89 3.75
N GLU A 436 10.51 24.89 4.44
CA GLU A 436 9.77 26.09 4.80
C GLU A 436 10.03 26.35 6.28
N VAL A 437 10.05 27.63 6.65
CA VAL A 437 10.38 28.12 7.99
C VAL A 437 9.53 27.34 9.00
N GLN A 438 10.15 26.44 9.77
CA GLN A 438 9.43 25.67 10.78
C GLN A 438 8.82 26.65 11.79
N PRO A 439 7.48 26.73 11.91
CA PRO A 439 6.88 27.48 13.00
C PRO A 439 7.42 26.93 14.32
N THR A 440 7.48 27.78 15.35
CA THR A 440 7.83 27.30 16.70
C THR A 440 6.87 26.15 17.06
N ARG A 441 7.34 25.16 17.84
CA ARG A 441 6.51 24.01 18.27
C ARG A 441 5.16 24.47 18.82
N GLU A 442 5.15 25.57 19.56
CA GLU A 442 3.96 26.21 20.11
C GLU A 442 3.02 26.80 19.04
N SER A 443 3.56 27.51 18.04
CA SER A 443 2.77 28.03 16.92
C SER A 443 2.16 26.91 16.06
N GLY A 444 2.89 25.81 15.85
CA GLY A 444 2.37 24.62 15.17
C GLY A 444 1.23 23.95 15.93
N LEU A 445 1.37 23.78 17.26
CA LEU A 445 0.32 23.20 18.11
C LEU A 445 -0.93 24.09 18.17
N ARG A 446 -0.77 25.42 18.24
CA ARG A 446 -1.90 26.37 18.22
C ARG A 446 -2.66 26.30 16.89
N HIS A 447 -1.94 26.24 15.77
CA HIS A 447 -2.58 26.12 14.45
C HIS A 447 -3.34 24.79 14.29
N GLN A 448 -2.76 23.69 14.76
CA GLN A 448 -3.43 22.39 14.74
C GLN A 448 -4.69 22.40 15.62
N ALA A 449 -4.62 22.99 16.82
CA ALA A 449 -5.79 23.14 17.69
C ALA A 449 -6.91 23.96 17.02
N GLU A 450 -6.57 25.07 16.36
CA GLU A 450 -7.52 25.88 15.59
C GLU A 450 -8.20 25.06 14.48
N GLN A 451 -7.41 24.31 13.69
CA GLN A 451 -7.94 23.43 12.65
C GLN A 451 -8.88 22.37 13.21
N THR A 452 -8.52 21.75 14.33
CA THR A 452 -9.37 20.77 15.01
C THR A 452 -10.67 21.39 15.52
N VAL A 453 -10.63 22.59 16.09
CA VAL A 453 -11.85 23.29 16.55
C VAL A 453 -12.74 23.68 15.37
N CYS A 454 -12.15 24.16 14.27
CA CYS A 454 -12.87 24.39 13.02
C CYS A 454 -13.56 23.13 12.52
N PHE A 455 -12.85 21.99 12.50
CA PHE A 455 -13.41 20.69 12.14
C PHE A 455 -14.56 20.29 13.06
N ALA A 456 -14.40 20.42 14.39
CA ALA A 456 -15.41 20.04 15.37
C ALA A 456 -16.73 20.81 15.15
N VAL A 457 -16.64 22.14 15.00
CA VAL A 457 -17.79 23.00 14.71
C VAL A 457 -18.43 22.63 13.38
N HIS A 458 -17.64 22.53 12.32
CA HIS A 458 -18.13 22.21 10.99
C HIS A 458 -18.85 20.85 10.97
N TYR A 459 -18.22 19.82 11.54
CA TYR A 459 -18.76 18.46 11.59
C TYR A 459 -20.04 18.39 12.41
N ALA A 460 -20.11 19.10 13.54
CA ALA A 460 -21.31 19.10 14.38
C ALA A 460 -22.54 19.68 13.65
N ARG A 461 -22.34 20.71 12.83
CA ARG A 461 -23.41 21.41 12.10
C ARG A 461 -23.77 20.76 10.76
N HIS A 462 -22.76 20.35 9.99
CA HIS A 462 -22.93 19.92 8.60
C HIS A 462 -22.72 18.42 8.40
N GLY A 463 -22.12 17.73 9.38
CA GLY A 463 -21.70 16.35 9.26
C GLY A 463 -20.44 16.20 8.41
N CYS A 464 -20.31 15.06 7.72
CA CYS A 464 -19.26 14.85 6.72
C CYS A 464 -19.86 14.64 5.33
N ASP A 465 -19.11 15.01 4.30
CA ASP A 465 -19.49 14.80 2.90
C ASP A 465 -19.44 13.33 2.45
N TYR A 466 -18.94 12.42 3.29
CA TYR A 466 -18.86 11.01 2.96
C TYR A 466 -20.26 10.38 2.83
N ARG A 467 -20.67 10.10 1.59
CA ARG A 467 -21.93 9.44 1.24
C ARG A 467 -21.66 8.09 0.57
N PRO A 468 -21.93 6.96 1.23
CA PRO A 468 -21.94 5.66 0.57
C PRO A 468 -22.82 5.63 -0.67
N LYS A 469 -22.37 4.90 -1.69
CA LYS A 469 -23.16 4.65 -2.91
C LYS A 469 -24.35 3.70 -2.69
N THR A 470 -24.46 3.04 -1.54
CA THR A 470 -25.58 2.15 -1.23
C THR A 470 -26.60 2.84 -0.35
N SER A 471 -27.90 2.70 -0.67
CA SER A 471 -28.99 3.25 0.14
C SER A 471 -29.13 2.58 1.50
N TYR A 472 -28.48 1.42 1.71
CA TYR A 472 -28.46 0.67 2.95
C TYR A 472 -27.53 1.29 4.01
N LEU A 473 -26.47 1.99 3.58
CA LEU A 473 -25.44 2.55 4.46
C LEU A 473 -25.60 4.06 4.67
N GLN A 474 -26.80 4.63 4.56
CA GLN A 474 -26.98 6.07 4.80
C GLN A 474 -26.91 6.41 6.29
N TYR A 475 -26.19 7.48 6.64
CA TYR A 475 -25.98 7.92 8.02
C TYR A 475 -26.29 9.40 8.18
N THR A 476 -26.92 9.74 9.31
CA THR A 476 -27.01 11.11 9.81
C THR A 476 -25.81 11.38 10.72
N SER A 477 -25.16 12.53 10.56
CA SER A 477 -23.92 12.90 11.29
C SER A 477 -24.10 14.16 12.14
N GLY A 478 -23.20 14.36 13.11
CA GLY A 478 -23.17 15.57 13.94
C GLY A 478 -24.35 15.66 14.91
N LEU A 479 -24.80 16.87 15.24
CA LEU A 479 -25.90 17.11 16.18
C LEU A 479 -27.22 16.49 15.71
N ALA A 480 -27.46 16.43 14.39
CA ALA A 480 -28.65 15.79 13.82
C ALA A 480 -28.69 14.27 14.06
N ALA A 481 -27.54 13.64 14.34
CA ALA A 481 -27.48 12.21 14.64
C ALA A 481 -28.21 11.85 15.94
N TYR A 482 -28.25 12.77 16.91
CA TYR A 482 -29.04 12.62 18.13
C TYR A 482 -30.53 12.51 17.82
N ASP A 483 -31.05 13.43 17.00
CA ASP A 483 -32.47 13.43 16.60
C ASP A 483 -32.84 12.15 15.87
N ARG A 484 -31.94 11.66 15.01
CA ARG A 484 -32.10 10.38 14.34
C ARG A 484 -32.21 9.23 15.35
N TRP A 485 -31.33 9.18 16.34
CA TRP A 485 -31.30 8.10 17.34
C TRP A 485 -32.55 8.13 18.24
N ILE A 486 -32.93 9.32 18.72
CA ILE A 486 -34.15 9.53 19.51
C ILE A 486 -35.38 9.12 18.69
N GLY A 487 -35.43 9.50 17.42
CA GLY A 487 -36.51 9.13 16.50
C GLY A 487 -36.62 7.61 16.34
N HIS A 488 -35.50 6.89 16.22
CA HIS A 488 -35.51 5.43 16.16
C HIS A 488 -36.01 4.78 17.46
N LEU A 489 -35.62 5.31 18.63
CA LEU A 489 -36.10 4.82 19.93
C LEU A 489 -37.61 4.95 20.08
N ARG A 490 -38.17 6.09 19.67
CA ARG A 490 -39.60 6.39 19.79
C ARG A 490 -40.46 5.86 18.63
N SER A 491 -39.84 5.31 17.59
CA SER A 491 -40.55 4.78 16.42
C SER A 491 -41.13 3.39 16.70
N SER A 492 -42.39 3.20 16.34
CA SER A 492 -43.06 1.89 16.39
C SER A 492 -42.62 0.92 15.29
N HIS A 493 -41.85 1.38 14.29
CA HIS A 493 -41.48 0.60 13.09
C HIS A 493 -40.06 0.01 13.15
N VAL A 494 -39.23 0.48 14.08
CA VAL A 494 -37.85 0.03 14.26
C VAL A 494 -37.76 -0.62 15.63
N VAL A 495 -37.51 -1.92 15.70
CA VAL A 495 -37.36 -2.61 17.00
C VAL A 495 -36.06 -2.13 17.63
N PRO A 496 -36.08 -1.39 18.77
CA PRO A 496 -34.92 -0.65 19.24
C PRO A 496 -33.79 -1.54 19.77
N ASN A 497 -33.99 -2.85 19.90
CA ASN A 497 -32.93 -3.79 20.27
C ASN A 497 -32.85 -4.99 19.32
N ARG A 498 -31.69 -5.16 18.66
CA ARG A 498 -31.10 -6.50 18.47
C ARG A 498 -29.60 -6.59 18.75
N TYR A 499 -28.81 -5.51 18.65
CA TYR A 499 -27.38 -5.51 19.03
C TYR A 499 -26.85 -4.08 19.30
N GLY A 500 -26.08 -3.88 20.39
CA GLY A 500 -25.03 -2.85 20.44
C GLY A 500 -25.37 -1.44 20.94
N MET A 501 -26.61 -1.10 21.33
CA MET A 501 -26.95 0.27 21.76
C MET A 501 -26.19 0.72 23.01
N GLY A 502 -26.14 -0.10 24.07
CA GLY A 502 -25.36 0.23 25.26
C GLY A 502 -23.88 0.38 24.95
N HIS A 503 -23.32 -0.53 24.14
CA HIS A 503 -21.94 -0.43 23.66
C HIS A 503 -21.69 0.85 22.87
N LEU A 504 -22.59 1.24 21.97
CA LEU A 504 -22.47 2.45 21.19
C LEU A 504 -22.51 3.71 22.06
N ALA A 505 -23.39 3.75 23.05
CA ALA A 505 -23.45 4.86 24.00
C ALA A 505 -22.16 4.94 24.84
N PHE A 506 -21.61 3.81 25.25
CA PHE A 506 -20.28 3.75 25.87
C PHE A 506 -19.20 4.31 24.94
N VAL A 507 -19.20 3.90 23.67
CA VAL A 507 -18.25 4.39 22.66
C VAL A 507 -18.33 5.91 22.51
N TYR A 508 -19.53 6.47 22.41
CA TYR A 508 -19.69 7.93 22.33
C TYR A 508 -19.39 8.66 23.64
N ALA A 509 -19.66 8.06 24.80
CA ALA A 509 -19.22 8.64 26.07
C ALA A 509 -17.70 8.84 26.09
N GLU A 510 -16.95 7.83 25.64
CA GLU A 510 -15.49 7.86 25.57
C GLU A 510 -14.97 8.89 24.56
N THR A 511 -15.60 9.03 23.39
CA THR A 511 -15.19 10.07 22.43
C THR A 511 -15.40 11.47 22.98
N LYS A 512 -16.53 11.73 23.65
CA LYS A 512 -16.81 13.04 24.27
C LYS A 512 -15.85 13.34 25.42
N ARG A 513 -15.42 12.34 26.21
CA ARG A 513 -14.34 12.53 27.20
C ARG A 513 -13.02 12.90 26.54
N CYS A 514 -12.66 12.22 25.45
CA CYS A 514 -11.46 12.57 24.70
C CYS A 514 -11.53 14.01 24.15
N ALA A 515 -12.71 14.45 23.70
CA ALA A 515 -12.93 15.83 23.27
C ALA A 515 -12.72 16.82 24.43
N SER A 516 -13.30 16.55 25.60
CA SER A 516 -13.10 17.33 26.83
C SER A 516 -11.61 17.44 27.20
N LEU A 517 -10.90 16.31 27.26
CA LEU A 517 -9.47 16.26 27.59
C LEU A 517 -8.61 17.00 26.57
N PHE A 518 -8.85 16.80 25.28
CA PHE A 518 -8.14 17.51 24.21
C PHE A 518 -8.31 19.02 24.34
N LEU A 519 -9.55 19.50 24.47
CA LEU A 519 -9.86 20.93 24.58
C LEU A 519 -9.27 21.57 25.83
N ARG A 520 -9.08 20.84 26.94
CA ARG A 520 -8.38 21.35 28.12
C ARG A 520 -6.87 21.51 27.89
N GLY A 521 -6.31 20.75 26.95
CA GLY A 521 -4.88 20.75 26.63
C GLY A 521 -4.47 21.72 25.52
N VAL A 522 -5.39 22.43 24.88
CA VAL A 522 -5.05 23.36 23.78
C VAL A 522 -4.41 24.64 24.31
N LEU A 523 -3.55 25.23 23.49
CA LEU A 523 -2.80 26.46 23.80
C LEU A 523 -3.47 27.70 23.20
N PHE A 524 -4.70 27.99 23.64
CA PHE A 524 -5.34 29.27 23.38
C PHE A 524 -5.13 30.24 24.54
N GLU A 525 -5.39 31.52 24.30
CA GLU A 525 -5.22 32.60 25.28
C GLU A 525 -6.53 33.39 25.44
N GLY A 526 -6.60 34.20 26.49
CA GLY A 526 -7.70 35.13 26.72
C GLY A 526 -9.09 34.50 26.70
N GLU A 527 -10.02 35.18 26.02
CA GLU A 527 -11.42 34.77 25.93
C GLU A 527 -11.61 33.49 25.12
N ALA A 528 -10.77 33.25 24.11
CA ALA A 528 -10.78 32.00 23.34
C ALA A 528 -10.57 30.79 24.25
N MET A 529 -9.57 30.84 25.14
CA MET A 529 -9.30 29.75 26.09
C MET A 529 -10.45 29.55 27.08
N ARG A 530 -11.02 30.64 27.61
CA ARG A 530 -12.17 30.58 28.53
C ARG A 530 -13.35 29.84 27.88
N LEU A 531 -13.69 30.20 26.65
CA LEU A 531 -14.78 29.57 25.89
C LEU A 531 -14.47 28.11 25.56
N THR A 532 -13.22 27.79 25.19
CA THR A 532 -12.80 26.41 24.94
C THR A 532 -12.89 25.53 26.21
N LEU A 533 -12.58 26.06 27.39
CA LEU A 533 -12.75 25.35 28.66
C LEU A 533 -14.23 25.10 28.99
N LEU A 534 -15.11 26.07 28.73
CA LEU A 534 -16.57 25.89 28.85
C LEU A 534 -17.07 24.82 27.88
N ALA A 535 -16.53 24.77 26.67
CA ALA A 535 -16.83 23.70 25.71
C ALA A 535 -16.37 22.33 26.22
N ALA A 536 -15.18 22.25 26.83
CA ALA A 536 -14.67 21.03 27.42
C ALA A 536 -15.57 20.51 28.55
N ASP A 537 -16.00 21.39 29.46
CA ASP A 537 -16.94 21.05 30.54
C ASP A 537 -18.28 20.55 29.96
N ALA A 538 -18.78 21.18 28.90
CA ALA A 538 -20.01 20.76 28.25
C ALA A 538 -19.86 19.37 27.57
N TYR A 539 -18.73 19.08 26.92
CA TYR A 539 -18.44 17.74 26.41
C TYR A 539 -18.37 16.68 27.52
N GLU A 540 -17.82 17.01 28.68
CA GLU A 540 -17.79 16.12 29.85
C GLU A 540 -19.20 15.77 30.35
N GLN A 541 -20.11 16.75 30.37
CA GLN A 541 -21.51 16.52 30.73
C GLN A 541 -22.25 15.68 29.67
N ALA A 542 -21.96 15.90 28.39
CA ALA A 542 -22.49 15.07 27.31
C ALA A 542 -22.02 13.61 27.43
N ALA A 543 -20.74 13.40 27.76
CA ALA A 543 -20.18 12.08 28.04
C ALA A 543 -20.89 11.38 29.22
N SER A 544 -21.08 12.11 30.32
CA SER A 544 -21.76 11.60 31.52
C SER A 544 -23.21 11.17 31.25
N ALA A 545 -23.93 11.88 30.37
CA ALA A 545 -25.28 11.50 29.95
C ALA A 545 -25.27 10.22 29.09
N MET A 546 -24.31 10.09 28.16
CA MET A 546 -24.11 8.87 27.35
C MET A 546 -23.74 7.65 28.19
N GLU A 547 -22.93 7.82 29.23
CA GLU A 547 -22.57 6.74 30.15
C GLU A 547 -23.78 6.25 30.94
N LYS A 548 -24.65 7.16 31.42
CA LYS A 548 -25.90 6.79 32.08
C LYS A 548 -26.79 5.97 31.15
N LEU A 549 -26.90 6.36 29.87
CA LEU A 549 -27.60 5.57 28.85
C LEU A 549 -26.98 4.17 28.73
N SER A 550 -25.66 4.08 28.57
CA SER A 550 -24.95 2.80 28.48
C SER A 550 -25.22 1.89 29.69
N SER A 551 -25.35 2.45 30.89
CA SER A 551 -25.54 1.68 32.13
C SER A 551 -26.93 1.04 32.26
N ILE A 552 -27.95 1.63 31.61
CA ILE A 552 -29.34 1.15 31.71
C ILE A 552 -29.75 0.23 30.57
N VAL A 553 -28.90 0.09 29.56
CA VAL A 553 -29.10 -0.80 28.41
C VAL A 553 -28.17 -2.00 28.54
N PRO A 554 -28.67 -3.24 28.43
CA PRO A 554 -27.81 -4.41 28.50
C PRO A 554 -26.75 -4.42 27.40
N PHE A 555 -25.52 -4.76 27.77
CA PHE A 555 -24.40 -4.93 26.84
C PHE A 555 -24.58 -6.25 26.07
N ILE A 556 -24.55 -6.19 24.74
CA ILE A 556 -24.47 -7.27 23.72
C ILE A 556 -25.04 -8.66 24.14
N ARG A 557 -26.02 -9.17 23.35
CA ARG A 557 -26.59 -10.55 23.31
C ARG A 557 -27.95 -10.80 23.98
N THR A 558 -28.64 -9.78 24.49
CA THR A 558 -30.05 -9.95 24.87
C THR A 558 -30.96 -9.65 23.68
N TYR A 559 -31.66 -10.69 23.21
CA TYR A 559 -32.77 -10.57 22.24
C TYR A 559 -34.03 -9.92 22.85
N GLU A 560 -33.96 -9.56 24.15
CA GLU A 560 -35.06 -9.00 24.91
C GLU A 560 -35.31 -7.56 24.49
N MET A 561 -36.56 -7.27 24.13
CA MET A 561 -36.98 -5.90 23.81
C MET A 561 -36.85 -5.03 25.06
N LEU A 562 -36.36 -3.79 24.88
CA LEU A 562 -36.34 -2.81 25.96
C LEU A 562 -37.78 -2.48 26.37
N LEU A 563 -38.01 -2.40 27.68
CA LEU A 563 -39.29 -1.94 28.21
C LEU A 563 -39.54 -0.48 27.79
N PRO A 564 -40.80 -0.06 27.54
CA PRO A 564 -41.13 1.31 27.14
C PRO A 564 -40.52 2.39 28.08
N GLU A 565 -40.48 2.12 29.38
CA GLU A 565 -39.90 3.03 30.37
C GLU A 565 -38.39 3.18 30.21
N ILE A 566 -37.69 2.12 29.79
CA ILE A 566 -36.24 2.16 29.51
C ILE A 566 -35.99 2.93 28.22
N ILE A 567 -36.84 2.75 27.19
CA ILE A 567 -36.74 3.49 25.93
C ILE A 567 -36.84 5.00 26.16
N GLU A 568 -37.84 5.46 26.92
CA GLU A 568 -37.99 6.89 27.22
C GLU A 568 -36.84 7.44 28.06
N ARG A 569 -36.32 6.65 29.02
CA ARG A 569 -35.11 7.06 29.77
C ARG A 569 -33.88 7.17 28.86
N CYS A 570 -33.71 6.26 27.90
CA CYS A 570 -32.63 6.36 26.91
C CYS A 570 -32.77 7.61 26.06
N ALA A 571 -33.98 7.89 25.57
CA ALA A 571 -34.27 9.10 24.79
C ALA A 571 -33.96 10.37 25.59
N ALA A 572 -34.35 10.44 26.87
CA ALA A 572 -34.05 11.58 27.74
C ALA A 572 -32.54 11.80 27.96
N TYR A 573 -31.75 10.73 28.11
CA TYR A 573 -30.29 10.86 28.19
C TYR A 573 -29.65 11.31 26.87
N LEU A 574 -30.20 10.88 25.72
CA LEU A 574 -29.75 11.39 24.42
C LEU A 574 -30.10 12.88 24.24
N GLU A 575 -31.28 13.31 24.66
CA GLU A 575 -31.68 14.73 24.64
C GLU A 575 -30.74 15.58 25.50
N GLN A 576 -30.43 15.11 26.72
CA GLN A 576 -29.47 15.77 27.60
C GLN A 576 -28.06 15.84 26.97
N ALA A 577 -27.58 14.74 26.40
CA ALA A 577 -26.27 14.72 25.75
C ALA A 577 -26.22 15.67 24.53
N LYS A 578 -27.31 15.72 23.74
CA LYS A 578 -27.45 16.64 22.61
C LYS A 578 -27.40 18.11 23.06
N GLU A 579 -28.12 18.44 24.13
CA GLU A 579 -28.16 19.79 24.68
C GLU A 579 -26.75 20.27 25.08
N PHE A 580 -26.03 19.44 25.85
CA PHE A 580 -24.66 19.75 26.25
C PHE A 580 -23.69 19.85 25.07
N GLU A 581 -23.75 18.94 24.09
CA GLU A 581 -22.90 19.07 22.90
C GLU A 581 -23.26 20.31 22.06
N THR A 582 -24.54 20.71 22.02
CA THR A 582 -24.95 21.96 21.37
C THR A 582 -24.34 23.17 22.05
N PHE A 583 -24.30 23.21 23.38
CA PHE A 583 -23.58 24.26 24.12
C PHE A 583 -22.08 24.23 23.84
N ALA A 584 -21.46 23.04 23.84
CA ALA A 584 -20.05 22.91 23.54
C ALA A 584 -19.70 23.50 22.16
N VAL A 585 -20.47 23.14 21.14
CA VAL A 585 -20.29 23.65 19.77
C VAL A 585 -20.49 25.16 19.71
N ALA A 586 -21.49 25.71 20.41
CA ALA A 586 -21.72 27.16 20.45
C ALA A 586 -20.57 27.92 21.13
N TYR A 587 -19.97 27.36 22.18
CA TYR A 587 -18.78 27.95 22.81
C TYR A 587 -17.56 27.88 21.87
N LEU A 588 -17.36 26.77 21.17
CA LEU A 588 -16.29 26.65 20.17
C LEU A 588 -16.46 27.62 18.99
N GLU A 589 -17.69 27.80 18.51
CA GLU A 589 -18.02 28.80 17.48
C GLU A 589 -17.63 30.21 17.92
N GLN A 590 -17.92 30.57 19.17
CA GLN A 590 -17.49 31.85 19.74
C GLN A 590 -15.98 31.91 19.94
N ALA A 591 -15.33 30.83 20.40
CA ALA A 591 -13.89 30.80 20.58
C ALA A 591 -13.15 31.11 19.25
N LEU A 592 -13.63 30.56 18.14
CA LEU A 592 -13.07 30.81 16.80
C LEU A 592 -13.09 32.30 16.40
N THR A 593 -14.07 33.09 16.86
CA THR A 593 -14.07 34.54 16.55
C THR A 593 -12.93 35.28 17.24
N PHE A 594 -12.53 34.82 18.44
CA PHE A 594 -11.41 35.39 19.19
C PHE A 594 -10.04 34.82 18.77
N ILE A 595 -10.00 33.63 18.15
CA ILE A 595 -8.75 33.06 17.62
C ILE A 595 -8.34 33.77 16.32
N GLY A 596 -9.29 34.10 15.45
CA GLY A 596 -9.03 34.80 14.18
C GLY A 596 -8.76 36.30 14.33
N GLU A 597 -9.22 36.92 15.42
CA GLU A 597 -8.88 38.28 15.79
C GLU A 597 -7.58 38.25 16.61
N GLY A 598 -6.43 38.29 15.92
CA GLY A 598 -5.12 38.26 16.60
C GLY A 598 -5.02 39.32 17.71
N GLU A 599 -4.79 38.87 18.95
CA GLU A 599 -4.37 39.72 20.08
C GLU A 599 -2.93 40.20 19.92
#